data_AF-A0ABD4UX09-F1
#
_entry.id   AF-A0ABD4UX09-F1
#
_cell.length_a   1.000
_cell.length_b   1.000
_cell.length_c   1.000
_cell.angle_alpha   90.00
_cell.angle_beta   90.00
_cell.angle_gamma   90.00
#
_symmetry.space_group_name_H-M   'P 1'
#
loop_
_entity.id
_entity.type
_entity.pdbx_description
1 polymer ?
#
loop_
_entity_poly.entity_id
_entity_poly.type
_entity_poly.pdbx_seq_one_letter_code
_entity_poly.pdbx_strand_id
1 'polypeptide(L)'
;MSDQTADITRIKESAGSLARIHREFSRNANPADGLGIPTLGEQGLVDVFDDFGDNWKIHRERLTDELKKLSEILSTAAKAYEDIDHQLAEALRATDKKDPSKGTGK
;
A
#
# COMPACT_ATOMS: atom_id res chain seq x y z
N MET A 1 -19.74 3.05 -15.31
CA MET A 1 -19.37 2.68 -13.93
C MET A 1 -18.44 1.47 -13.84
N SER A 2 -18.50 0.47 -14.73
CA SER A 2 -17.58 -0.69 -14.65
C SER A 2 -16.09 -0.35 -14.72
N ASP A 3 -15.72 0.64 -15.53
CA ASP A 3 -14.33 1.11 -15.71
C ASP A 3 -13.78 1.74 -14.41
N GLN A 4 -14.53 2.68 -13.84
CA GLN A 4 -14.22 3.30 -12.54
C GLN A 4 -14.14 2.27 -11.40
N THR A 5 -15.05 1.29 -11.37
CA THR A 5 -14.98 0.19 -10.38
C THR A 5 -13.72 -0.67 -10.57
N ALA A 6 -13.31 -0.94 -11.81
CA ALA A 6 -12.09 -1.68 -12.11
C ALA A 6 -10.85 -0.90 -11.66
N ASP A 7 -10.82 0.42 -11.86
CA ASP A 7 -9.70 1.27 -11.44
C ASP A 7 -9.62 1.40 -9.91
N ILE A 8 -10.76 1.57 -9.21
CA ILE A 8 -10.78 1.56 -7.73
C ILE A 8 -10.25 0.22 -7.19
N THR A 9 -10.64 -0.89 -7.82
CA THR A 9 -10.15 -2.23 -7.45
C THR A 9 -8.64 -2.32 -7.59
N ARG A 10 -8.09 -1.88 -8.72
CA ARG A 10 -6.63 -1.84 -8.97
C ARG A 10 -5.88 -0.98 -7.96
N ILE A 11 -6.44 0.18 -7.59
CA ILE A 11 -5.85 1.07 -6.58
C ILE A 11 -5.79 0.35 -5.22
N LYS A 12 -6.85 -0.34 -4.83
CA LYS A 12 -6.90 -1.12 -3.57
C LYS A 12 -5.90 -2.27 -3.56
N GLU A 13 -5.81 -3.02 -4.65
CA GLU A 13 -4.84 -4.11 -4.81
C GLU A 13 -3.41 -3.60 -4.74
N SER A 14 -3.13 -2.45 -5.36
CA SER A 14 -1.82 -1.79 -5.31
C SER A 14 -1.49 -1.35 -3.88
N ALA A 15 -2.43 -0.70 -3.18
CA ALA A 15 -2.26 -0.32 -1.78
C ALA A 15 -1.95 -1.53 -0.88
N GLY A 16 -2.69 -2.63 -1.06
CA GLY A 16 -2.50 -3.87 -0.31
C GLY A 16 -1.16 -4.56 -0.61
N SER A 17 -0.73 -4.54 -1.87
CA SER A 17 0.56 -5.09 -2.30
C SER A 17 1.72 -4.32 -1.69
N LEU A 18 1.68 -2.98 -1.73
CA LEU A 18 2.68 -2.13 -1.09
C LEU A 18 2.72 -2.32 0.42
N ALA A 19 1.56 -2.41 1.07
CA ALA A 19 1.49 -2.69 2.50
C ALA A 19 2.11 -4.07 2.85
N ARG A 20 1.97 -5.06 1.98
CA ARG A 20 2.60 -6.38 2.15
C ARG A 20 4.11 -6.27 2.02
N ILE A 21 4.62 -5.62 0.98
CA ILE A 21 6.06 -5.42 0.77
C ILE A 21 6.65 -4.66 1.97
N HIS A 22 6.01 -3.57 2.40
CA HIS A 22 6.39 -2.83 3.62
C HIS A 22 6.52 -3.77 4.84
N ARG A 23 5.55 -4.65 5.07
CA ARG A 23 5.60 -5.60 6.20
C ARG A 23 6.76 -6.59 6.08
N GLU A 24 7.03 -7.11 4.88
CA GLU A 24 8.16 -8.00 4.66
C GLU A 24 9.49 -7.30 4.95
N PHE A 25 9.70 -6.10 4.41
CA PHE A 25 10.91 -5.33 4.67
C PHE A 25 11.03 -4.89 6.13
N SER A 26 9.92 -4.61 6.82
CA SER A 26 9.92 -4.25 8.24
C SER A 26 10.29 -5.43 9.15
N ARG A 27 9.76 -6.62 8.85
CA ARG A 27 9.90 -7.82 9.68
C ARG A 27 11.24 -8.54 9.49
N ASN A 28 11.77 -8.53 8.27
CA ASN A 28 13.02 -9.20 7.97
C ASN A 28 14.20 -8.28 8.35
N ALA A 29 15.12 -8.85 9.12
CA ALA A 29 16.25 -8.15 9.72
C ALA A 29 17.38 -7.89 8.71
N ASN A 30 18.47 -7.30 9.17
CA ASN A 30 19.64 -7.05 8.35
C ASN A 30 20.28 -8.41 7.95
N PRO A 31 20.52 -8.67 6.65
CA PRO A 31 21.07 -9.94 6.19
C PRO A 31 22.50 -10.21 6.69
N ALA A 32 23.20 -9.22 7.22
CA ALA A 32 24.48 -9.39 7.88
C ALA A 32 24.37 -9.74 9.38
N ASP A 33 23.17 -9.69 9.97
CA ASP A 33 23.00 -9.98 11.41
C ASP A 33 23.48 -11.41 11.73
N GLY A 34 24.41 -11.52 12.68
CA GLY A 34 24.98 -12.80 13.12
C GLY A 34 26.22 -13.26 12.34
N LEU A 35 26.71 -12.49 11.38
CA LEU A 35 27.95 -12.76 10.66
C LEU A 35 29.17 -12.18 11.40
N GLY A 36 29.57 -12.81 12.51
CA GLY A 36 30.78 -12.45 13.25
C GLY A 36 32.04 -13.24 12.83
N ILE A 37 33.17 -12.97 13.50
CA ILE A 37 34.44 -13.72 13.33
C ILE A 37 34.23 -15.25 13.37
N PRO A 38 33.39 -15.83 14.25
CA PRO A 38 33.18 -17.28 14.29
C PRO A 38 32.60 -17.87 12.99
N THR A 39 31.90 -17.05 12.20
CA THR A 39 31.29 -17.45 10.93
C THR A 39 32.20 -17.11 9.75
N LEU A 40 32.78 -15.91 9.76
CA LEU A 40 33.54 -15.38 8.62
C LEU A 40 35.04 -15.68 8.67
N GLY A 41 35.59 -15.99 9.84
CA GLY A 41 36.99 -16.40 10.02
C GLY A 41 38.03 -15.28 9.86
N GLU A 42 37.64 -14.09 9.41
CA GLU A 42 38.54 -12.96 9.17
C GLU A 42 37.90 -11.64 9.63
N GLN A 43 38.65 -10.82 10.38
CA GLN A 43 38.17 -9.52 10.87
C GLN A 43 37.82 -8.56 9.73
N GLY A 44 38.62 -8.50 8.66
CA GLY A 44 38.36 -7.61 7.54
C GLY A 44 37.04 -7.92 6.81
N LEU A 45 36.64 -9.20 6.78
CA LEU A 45 35.32 -9.58 6.25
C LEU A 45 34.19 -9.15 7.19
N VAL A 46 34.38 -9.30 8.52
CA VAL A 46 33.40 -8.81 9.51
C VAL A 46 33.17 -7.32 9.33
N ASP A 47 34.23 -6.52 9.23
CA ASP A 47 34.12 -5.07 9.08
C ASP A 47 33.34 -4.68 7.81
N VAL A 48 33.57 -5.39 6.69
CA VAL A 48 32.83 -5.18 5.43
C VAL A 48 31.34 -5.54 5.56
N PHE A 49 31.01 -6.63 6.26
CA PHE A 49 29.63 -7.04 6.49
C PHE A 49 28.90 -6.12 7.47
N ASP A 50 29.61 -5.56 8.46
CA ASP A 50 29.08 -4.54 9.37
C ASP A 50 28.76 -3.24 8.59
N ASP A 51 29.68 -2.74 7.77
CA ASP A 51 29.45 -1.58 6.91
C ASP A 51 28.28 -1.79 5.94
N PHE A 52 28.18 -2.99 5.37
CA PHE A 52 27.06 -3.36 4.52
C PHE A 52 25.75 -3.40 5.33
N GLY A 53 25.76 -3.93 6.54
CA GLY A 53 24.60 -4.02 7.42
C GLY A 53 24.04 -2.67 7.81
N ASP A 54 24.91 -1.73 8.16
CA ASP A 54 24.53 -0.35 8.49
C ASP A 54 23.92 0.37 7.28
N ASN A 55 24.57 0.28 6.12
CA ASN A 55 24.04 0.85 4.87
C ASN A 55 22.69 0.21 4.49
N TRP A 56 22.58 -1.11 4.58
CA TRP A 56 21.35 -1.84 4.34
C TRP A 56 20.23 -1.33 5.24
N LYS A 57 20.49 -1.18 6.55
CA LYS A 57 19.51 -0.69 7.51
C LYS A 57 18.97 0.69 7.12
N ILE A 58 19.86 1.64 6.82
CA ILE A 58 19.50 3.01 6.42
C ILE A 58 18.61 2.99 5.18
N HIS A 59 19.02 2.26 4.14
CA HIS A 59 18.27 2.20 2.88
C HIS A 59 16.94 1.46 3.04
N ARG A 60 16.91 0.38 3.83
CA ARG A 60 15.70 -0.39 4.13
C ARG A 60 14.67 0.45 4.86
N GLU A 61 15.08 1.19 5.90
CA GLU A 61 14.18 2.05 6.67
C GLU A 61 13.55 3.13 5.78
N ARG A 62 14.37 3.80 4.95
CA ARG A 62 13.87 4.78 3.99
C ARG A 62 12.88 4.19 2.98
N LEU A 63 13.22 3.05 2.37
CA LEU A 63 12.34 2.35 1.45
C LEU A 63 11.00 2.00 2.12
N THR A 64 11.06 1.51 3.36
CA THR A 64 9.88 1.12 4.14
C THR A 64 8.99 2.34 4.39
N ASP A 65 9.54 3.47 4.82
CA ASP A 65 8.79 4.70 5.00
C ASP A 65 8.10 5.18 3.71
N GLU A 66 8.80 5.12 2.58
CA GLU A 66 8.26 5.50 1.27
C GLU A 66 7.11 4.55 0.83
N LEU A 67 7.27 3.24 1.01
CA LEU A 67 6.23 2.25 0.72
C LEU A 67 4.96 2.45 1.58
N LYS A 68 5.14 2.77 2.87
CA LYS A 68 4.04 3.08 3.77
C LYS A 68 3.25 4.29 3.30
N LYS A 69 3.95 5.40 3.02
CA LYS A 69 3.32 6.64 2.53
C LYS A 69 2.54 6.39 1.25
N LEU A 70 3.11 5.66 0.29
CA LEU A 70 2.45 5.37 -0.98
C LEU A 70 1.20 4.48 -0.78
N SER A 71 1.28 3.47 0.08
CA SER A 71 0.13 2.63 0.43
C SER A 71 -1.02 3.45 1.05
N GLU A 72 -0.70 4.34 1.99
CA GLU A 72 -1.68 5.23 2.64
C GLU A 72 -2.34 6.20 1.64
N ILE A 73 -1.57 6.76 0.71
CA ILE A 73 -2.10 7.62 -0.37
C ILE A 73 -3.09 6.85 -1.24
N LEU A 74 -2.73 5.65 -1.69
CA LEU A 74 -3.60 4.83 -2.53
C LEU A 74 -4.86 4.39 -1.79
N SER A 75 -4.75 3.99 -0.52
CA SER A 75 -5.93 3.67 0.31
C SER A 75 -6.86 4.88 0.48
N THR A 76 -6.29 6.07 0.68
CA THR A 76 -7.07 7.31 0.80
C THR A 76 -7.77 7.65 -0.51
N ALA A 77 -7.07 7.53 -1.64
CA ALA A 77 -7.64 7.76 -2.96
C ALA A 77 -8.80 6.80 -3.26
N ALA A 78 -8.61 5.50 -3.01
CA ALA A 78 -9.68 4.50 -3.18
C ALA A 78 -10.92 4.84 -2.35
N LYS A 79 -10.74 5.21 -1.08
CA LYS A 79 -11.84 5.60 -0.21
C LYS A 79 -12.57 6.84 -0.72
N ALA A 80 -11.83 7.87 -1.14
CA ALA A 80 -12.43 9.09 -1.67
C ALA A 80 -13.28 8.83 -2.91
N TYR A 81 -12.82 7.96 -3.83
CA TYR A 81 -13.63 7.57 -4.99
C TYR A 81 -14.89 6.81 -4.60
N GLU A 82 -14.82 5.88 -3.64
CA GLU A 82 -16.01 5.16 -3.16
C GLU A 82 -17.02 6.07 -2.47
N ASP A 83 -16.55 7.03 -1.67
CA ASP A 83 -17.40 7.99 -0.98
C ASP A 83 -18.13 8.90 -1.99
N ILE A 84 -17.45 9.34 -3.05
CA ILE A 84 -18.04 10.13 -4.14
C ILE A 84 -19.09 9.31 -4.89
N ASP A 85 -18.77 8.05 -5.27
CA ASP A 85 -19.70 7.17 -5.97
C ASP A 85 -20.95 6.88 -5.11
N HIS A 86 -20.78 6.71 -3.80
CA HIS A 86 -21.89 6.52 -2.88
C HIS A 86 -22.80 7.73 -2.82
N GLN A 87 -22.24 8.93 -2.65
CA GLN A 87 -23.00 10.18 -2.61
C GLN A 87 -23.76 10.43 -3.92
N LEU A 88 -23.14 10.15 -5.07
CA LEU A 88 -23.79 10.27 -6.36
C LEU A 88 -24.97 9.29 -6.51
N ALA A 89 -24.78 8.03 -6.09
CA ALA A 89 -25.85 7.04 -6.12
C ALA A 89 -27.01 7.39 -5.19
N GLU A 90 -26.73 7.94 -4.01
CA GLU A 90 -27.75 8.45 -3.09
C GLU A 90 -28.53 9.63 -3.68
N ALA A 91 -27.83 10.60 -4.28
CA ALA A 91 -28.46 11.74 -4.93
C ALA A 91 -29.41 11.30 -6.07
N LEU A 92 -28.97 10.38 -6.92
CA LEU A 92 -29.78 9.82 -8.01
C LEU A 92 -31.04 9.07 -7.48
N ARG A 93 -30.88 8.26 -6.43
CA ARG A 93 -32.03 7.57 -5.81
C ARG A 93 -33.00 8.55 -5.15
N ALA A 94 -32.48 9.64 -4.57
CA ALA A 94 -33.32 10.67 -3.97
C ALA A 94 -34.10 11.47 -5.02
N THR A 95 -33.52 11.72 -6.20
CA THR A 95 -34.24 12.32 -7.34
C THR A 95 -35.31 11.39 -7.90
N ASP A 96 -35.01 10.09 -8.08
CA ASP A 96 -35.98 9.11 -8.59
C ASP A 96 -37.18 8.96 -7.65
N LYS A 97 -36.97 8.99 -6.33
CA LYS A 97 -38.05 8.93 -5.33
C LYS A 97 -38.94 10.18 -5.31
N LYS A 98 -38.46 11.33 -5.78
CA LYS A 98 -39.22 12.59 -5.83
C LYS A 98 -40.08 12.75 -7.07
N ASP A 99 -39.90 11.89 -8.08
CA ASP A 99 -40.66 11.94 -9.34
C ASP A 99 -41.55 10.67 -9.52
N PRO A 100 -42.70 10.58 -8.81
CA PRO A 100 -43.60 9.43 -8.87
C PRO A 100 -44.32 9.27 -10.23
N SER A 101 -44.10 10.18 -11.18
CA SER A 101 -44.75 10.21 -12.50
C SER A 101 -44.29 9.08 -13.45
N LYS A 102 -43.12 8.47 -13.24
CA LYS A 102 -42.58 7.40 -14.12
C LYS A 102 -43.03 5.97 -13.79
N GLY A 103 -43.97 5.79 -12.84
CA GLY A 103 -44.47 4.48 -12.41
C GLY A 103 -45.68 3.92 -13.18
N THR A 104 -46.25 4.65 -14.13
CA THR A 104 -47.40 4.18 -14.94
C THR A 104 -47.16 4.42 -16.42
N GLY A 105 -46.41 3.50 -17.05
CA GLY A 105 -46.29 3.37 -18.49
C GLY A 105 -46.39 1.89 -18.84
N LYS A 106 -47.57 1.51 -19.32
CA LYS A 106 -47.95 0.18 -19.84
C LYS A 106 -47.10 -0.25 -21.02
#